data_AF-A0A1J9S520-F1
#
_entry.id   AF-A0A1J9S520-F1
#
_cell.length_a   1.000
_cell.length_b   1.000
_cell.length_c   1.000
_cell.angle_alpha   90.00
_cell.angle_beta   90.00
_cell.angle_gamma   90.00
#
_symmetry.space_group_name_H-M   'P 1'
#
loop_
_entity.id
_entity.type
_entity.pdbx_description
1 polymer ?
#
loop_
_entity_poly.entity_id
_entity_poly.type
_entity_poly.pdbx_seq_one_letter_code
_entity_poly.pdbx_strand_id
1 'polypeptide(L)'
;MLLKYVFAAAVGLLASGEAATLPPNSEARLAARQLCNGTIALDTSTQQYVIQSGDTLTTIAGQFNRGACDIFQANNLTNPNLIITGDTLVIPPQTCFPDNTTCLGPQTTPTATCIPGGPGFYIVQSGDSLSALSALFNITLDSIIQANSQNIPNPDLIEIGQVVNIPVCPGTQCNISPYTIQPGDVFVDLAEKYLTSAGQILALNPGVAVDSLQPGQVITLPSYCASIPGLSSAEEENAGGNWTAPAY
;
A
#
# COMPACT_ATOMS: atom_id res chain seq x y z
N MET A 1 -43.49 22.59 -6.50
CA MET A 1 -42.59 21.66 -5.77
C MET A 1 -41.24 21.76 -6.47
N LEU A 2 -40.14 22.30 -5.92
CA LEU A 2 -39.71 22.64 -4.55
C LEU A 2 -39.02 24.04 -4.52
N LEU A 3 -39.19 24.78 -3.41
CA LEU A 3 -38.49 26.03 -2.99
C LEU A 3 -36.96 25.77 -2.88
N LYS A 4 -35.99 26.59 -3.34
CA LYS A 4 -35.60 28.03 -3.16
C LYS A 4 -35.13 28.45 -1.74
N TYR A 5 -33.79 28.64 -1.62
CA TYR A 5 -32.97 29.51 -0.72
C TYR A 5 -33.08 29.24 0.80
N VAL A 6 -32.00 29.26 1.60
CA VAL A 6 -31.18 30.42 2.02
C VAL A 6 -29.91 29.91 2.72
N PHE A 7 -28.75 30.53 2.51
CA PHE A 7 -27.76 30.70 3.59
C PHE A 7 -27.24 32.14 3.57
N ALA A 8 -27.53 32.84 4.66
CA ALA A 8 -27.09 34.20 4.95
C ALA A 8 -25.78 34.17 5.73
N ALA A 9 -24.98 35.22 5.53
CA ALA A 9 -23.69 35.45 6.14
C ALA A 9 -23.76 35.74 7.65
N ALA A 10 -22.68 35.41 8.37
CA ALA A 10 -22.25 36.15 9.56
C ALA A 10 -20.71 36.20 9.60
N VAL A 11 -20.19 37.42 9.74
CA VAL A 11 -18.78 37.82 9.73
C VAL A 11 -18.34 38.16 11.16
N GLY A 12 -17.10 37.77 11.52
CA GLY A 12 -16.21 38.52 12.44
C GLY A 12 -16.14 38.06 13.91
N LEU A 13 -14.97 37.59 14.38
CA LEU A 13 -13.88 38.37 15.01
C LEU A 13 -12.77 37.44 15.53
N LEU A 14 -11.51 37.89 15.44
CA LEU A 14 -10.30 37.20 15.90
C LEU A 14 -10.16 37.24 17.44
N ALA A 15 -9.79 36.12 18.07
CA ALA A 15 -8.96 36.10 19.27
C ALA A 15 -8.27 34.74 19.45
N SER A 16 -7.01 34.82 19.84
CA SER A 16 -6.04 33.79 20.20
C SER A 16 -6.58 32.59 21.00
N GLY A 17 -6.11 31.40 20.61
CA GLY A 17 -5.31 30.59 21.53
C GLY A 17 -6.00 29.86 22.68
N GLU A 18 -7.14 29.22 22.48
CA GLU A 18 -7.56 28.09 23.33
C GLU A 18 -8.35 27.10 22.47
N ALA A 19 -8.14 25.80 22.66
CA ALA A 19 -8.97 24.77 22.08
C ALA A 19 -10.39 24.90 22.66
N ALA A 20 -11.23 25.69 22.00
CA ALA A 20 -12.60 25.92 22.40
C ALA A 20 -13.38 24.61 22.26
N THR A 21 -13.58 23.92 23.38
CA THR A 21 -14.56 22.83 23.46
C THR A 21 -15.93 23.43 23.16
N LEU A 22 -16.47 23.12 21.97
CA LEU A 22 -17.78 23.61 21.55
C LEU A 22 -18.85 23.17 22.56
N PRO A 23 -19.81 24.04 22.91
CA PRO A 23 -20.87 23.69 23.85
C PRO A 23 -21.68 22.47 23.35
N PRO A 24 -22.26 21.66 24.26
CA PRO A 24 -22.85 20.34 23.97
C PRO A 24 -23.94 20.32 22.88
N ASN A 25 -24.44 21.49 22.50
CA ASN A 25 -25.64 21.75 21.71
C ASN A 25 -25.43 22.83 20.63
N SER A 26 -24.20 23.04 20.15
CA SER A 26 -23.95 23.87 18.96
C SER A 26 -24.56 23.23 17.70
N GLU A 27 -25.05 24.05 16.76
CA GLU A 27 -25.64 23.60 15.48
C GLU A 27 -24.71 22.68 14.68
N ALA A 28 -23.39 22.80 14.89
CA ALA A 28 -22.37 21.91 14.33
C ALA A 28 -22.51 20.44 14.80
N ARG A 29 -22.88 20.20 16.07
CA ARG A 29 -23.17 18.84 16.56
C ARG A 29 -24.50 18.29 16.08
N LEU A 30 -25.49 19.15 15.86
CA LEU A 30 -26.79 18.74 15.30
C LEU A 30 -26.67 18.34 13.82
N ALA A 31 -25.86 19.05 13.03
CA ALA A 31 -25.54 18.68 11.66
C ALA A 31 -24.77 17.34 11.56
N ALA A 32 -23.81 17.09 12.48
CA ALA A 32 -23.09 15.81 12.54
C ALA A 32 -23.98 14.62 12.96
N ARG A 33 -24.93 14.82 13.87
CA ARG A 33 -25.88 13.76 14.31
C ARG A 33 -26.90 13.38 13.24
N GLN A 34 -27.28 14.30 12.35
CA GLN A 34 -28.28 14.05 11.32
C GLN A 34 -27.76 13.15 10.18
N LEU A 35 -26.45 13.10 9.95
CA LEU A 35 -25.81 12.28 8.92
C LEU A 35 -25.55 10.82 9.35
N CYS A 36 -25.55 10.53 10.65
CA CYS A 36 -25.22 9.23 11.25
C CYS A 36 -26.44 8.50 11.85
N ASN A 37 -27.67 8.86 11.48
CA ASN A 37 -28.89 8.34 12.10
C ASN A 37 -29.00 8.59 13.63
N GLY A 38 -28.27 9.59 14.15
CA GLY A 38 -28.35 10.07 15.54
C GLY A 38 -27.79 9.16 16.63
N THR A 39 -27.36 7.94 16.33
CA THR A 39 -26.95 6.93 17.31
C THR A 39 -25.45 6.85 17.57
N ILE A 40 -24.61 7.39 16.66
CA ILE A 40 -23.14 7.36 16.79
C ILE A 40 -22.64 8.74 17.23
N ALA A 41 -21.92 8.78 18.34
CA ALA A 41 -21.13 9.94 18.72
C ALA A 41 -19.81 9.90 17.95
N LEU A 42 -19.65 10.77 16.96
CA LEU A 42 -18.42 10.88 16.18
C LEU A 42 -17.31 11.56 16.99
N ASP A 43 -16.09 11.07 16.83
CA ASP A 43 -14.91 11.79 17.27
C ASP A 43 -14.66 12.99 16.34
N THR A 44 -14.92 14.20 16.83
CA THR A 44 -14.74 15.43 16.08
C THR A 44 -13.33 16.02 16.21
N SER A 45 -12.40 15.31 16.86
CA SER A 45 -11.03 15.79 17.02
C SER A 45 -10.24 15.67 15.72
N THR A 46 -9.36 16.66 15.51
CA THR A 46 -8.28 16.56 14.53
C THR A 46 -7.02 16.17 15.28
N GLN A 47 -6.25 15.23 14.73
CA GLN A 47 -5.04 14.71 15.34
C GLN A 47 -3.85 14.89 14.38
N GLN A 48 -2.65 14.90 14.92
CA GLN A 48 -1.41 14.83 14.14
C GLN A 48 -0.80 13.45 14.32
N TYR A 49 -0.33 12.86 13.23
CA TYR A 49 0.30 11.55 13.22
C TYR A 49 1.62 11.62 12.46
N VAL A 50 2.70 11.18 13.10
CA VAL A 50 4.01 11.05 12.44
C VAL A 50 4.05 9.69 11.75
N ILE A 51 4.27 9.70 10.45
CA ILE A 51 4.28 8.49 9.62
C ILE A 51 5.42 7.57 10.08
N GLN A 52 5.08 6.32 10.34
CA GLN A 52 6.01 5.27 10.71
C GLN A 52 6.39 4.43 9.48
N SER A 53 7.44 3.62 9.62
CA SER A 53 7.86 2.73 8.55
C SER A 53 6.79 1.65 8.29
N GLY A 54 6.49 1.41 7.01
CA GLY A 54 5.45 0.47 6.57
C GLY A 54 4.03 1.02 6.59
N ASP A 55 3.83 2.29 6.97
CA ASP A 55 2.51 2.92 6.92
C ASP A 55 2.02 3.10 5.48
N THR A 56 0.70 2.99 5.33
CA THR A 56 -0.05 3.41 4.15
C THR A 56 -1.24 4.25 4.60
N LEU A 57 -1.85 5.02 3.70
CA LEU A 57 -3.09 5.73 4.05
C LEU A 57 -4.19 4.77 4.54
N THR A 58 -4.24 3.55 4.01
CA THR A 58 -5.22 2.52 4.41
C THR A 58 -4.96 2.01 5.82
N THR A 59 -3.71 1.70 6.19
CA THR A 59 -3.39 1.20 7.54
C THR A 59 -3.61 2.29 8.59
N ILE A 60 -3.17 3.52 8.30
CA ILE A 60 -3.41 4.68 9.17
C ILE A 60 -4.91 4.94 9.31
N ALA A 61 -5.66 4.97 8.21
CA ALA A 61 -7.11 5.17 8.25
C ALA A 61 -7.80 4.12 9.13
N GLY A 62 -7.43 2.85 9.01
CA GLY A 62 -7.92 1.77 9.85
C GLY A 62 -7.62 1.99 11.34
N GLN A 63 -6.38 2.39 11.68
CA GLN A 63 -5.97 2.67 13.05
C GLN A 63 -6.80 3.77 13.71
N PHE A 64 -7.10 4.84 12.96
CA PHE A 64 -7.85 5.99 13.48
C PHE A 64 -9.36 5.92 13.21
N ASN A 65 -9.88 4.82 12.64
CA ASN A 65 -11.26 4.70 12.17
C ASN A 65 -11.68 5.89 11.28
N ARG A 66 -10.83 6.25 10.31
CA ARG A 66 -11.04 7.29 9.31
C ARG A 66 -11.11 6.70 7.91
N GLY A 67 -11.41 7.54 6.92
CA GLY A 67 -11.28 7.17 5.51
C GLY A 67 -9.88 7.49 5.01
N ALA A 68 -9.26 6.57 4.26
CA ALA A 68 -7.97 6.79 3.62
C ALA A 68 -8.02 7.99 2.68
N CYS A 69 -9.12 8.15 1.94
CA CYS A 69 -9.34 9.27 1.03
C CYS A 69 -9.73 10.55 1.77
N ASP A 70 -10.34 10.45 2.95
CA ASP A 70 -10.53 11.62 3.82
C ASP A 70 -9.18 12.17 4.30
N ILE A 71 -8.26 11.29 4.74
CA ILE A 71 -6.88 11.67 5.13
C ILE A 71 -6.13 12.26 3.93
N PHE A 72 -6.22 11.61 2.76
CA PHE A 72 -5.60 12.08 1.52
C PHE A 72 -5.99 13.54 1.21
N GLN A 73 -7.30 13.84 1.21
CA GLN A 73 -7.81 15.17 0.90
C GLN A 73 -7.46 16.19 2.00
N ALA A 74 -7.57 15.80 3.28
CA ALA A 74 -7.26 16.69 4.40
C ALA A 74 -5.80 17.19 4.39
N ASN A 75 -4.90 16.42 3.79
CA ASN A 75 -3.47 16.74 3.69
C ASN A 75 -3.06 17.31 2.33
N ASN A 76 -4.01 17.51 1.40
CA ASN A 76 -3.75 17.96 0.03
C ASN A 76 -2.66 17.13 -0.68
N LEU A 77 -2.63 15.82 -0.42
CA LEU A 77 -1.69 14.92 -1.07
C LEU A 77 -2.02 14.83 -2.57
N THR A 78 -0.99 14.65 -3.40
CA THR A 78 -1.16 14.54 -4.86
C THR A 78 -1.18 13.09 -5.33
N ASN A 79 -0.60 12.18 -4.55
CA ASN A 79 -0.55 10.75 -4.82
C ASN A 79 -0.86 9.98 -3.52
N PRO A 80 -1.94 9.18 -3.48
CA PRO A 80 -2.32 8.46 -2.25
C PRO A 80 -1.37 7.31 -1.88
N ASN A 81 -0.54 6.85 -2.82
CA ASN A 81 0.46 5.83 -2.60
C ASN A 81 1.80 6.40 -2.10
N LEU A 82 1.95 7.73 -2.10
CA LEU A 82 3.19 8.40 -1.69
C LEU A 82 2.98 9.13 -0.37
N ILE A 83 3.45 8.49 0.70
CA ILE A 83 3.62 9.09 2.01
C ILE A 83 5.02 8.77 2.53
N ILE A 84 5.65 9.72 3.22
CA ILE A 84 7.08 9.63 3.58
C ILE A 84 7.23 9.45 5.08
N THR A 85 7.98 8.45 5.51
CA THR A 85 8.23 8.21 6.94
C THR A 85 8.87 9.42 7.60
N GLY A 86 8.40 9.76 8.80
CA GLY A 86 8.82 10.93 9.57
C GLY A 86 8.03 12.21 9.27
N ASP A 87 7.31 12.28 8.14
CA ASP A 87 6.40 13.39 7.88
C ASP A 87 5.18 13.33 8.82
N THR A 88 4.51 14.47 9.01
CA THR A 88 3.32 14.57 9.84
C THR A 88 2.07 14.68 8.97
N LEU A 89 1.12 13.77 9.17
CA LEU A 89 -0.22 13.83 8.61
C LEU A 89 -1.22 14.42 9.62
N VAL A 90 -2.12 15.24 9.10
CA VAL A 90 -3.34 15.64 9.76
C VAL A 90 -4.37 14.51 9.61
N ILE A 91 -4.80 13.94 10.72
CA ILE A 91 -5.90 12.98 10.77
C ILE A 91 -7.20 13.78 11.00
N PRO A 92 -8.13 13.80 10.03
CA PRO A 92 -9.32 14.64 10.09
C PRO A 92 -10.32 14.14 11.15
N PRO A 93 -11.36 14.92 11.48
CA PRO A 93 -12.52 14.44 12.25
C PRO A 93 -13.18 13.21 11.61
N GLN A 94 -13.80 12.36 12.43
CA GLN A 94 -14.54 11.20 11.96
C GLN A 94 -15.78 11.63 11.16
N THR A 95 -16.09 10.89 10.11
CA THR A 95 -17.31 11.04 9.31
C THR A 95 -18.20 9.79 9.43
N CYS A 96 -19.48 9.92 9.09
CA CYS A 96 -20.43 8.81 9.10
C CYS A 96 -20.15 7.77 8.00
N PHE A 97 -19.55 8.23 6.90
CA PHE A 97 -19.24 7.43 5.73
C PHE A 97 -17.79 7.71 5.34
N PRO A 98 -16.84 7.02 6.00
CA PRO A 98 -15.43 7.15 5.67
C PRO A 98 -15.16 6.80 4.21
N ASP A 99 -14.47 7.68 3.49
CA ASP A 99 -14.10 7.42 2.11
C ASP A 99 -12.78 6.65 2.05
N ASN A 100 -12.85 5.41 1.56
CA ASN A 100 -11.71 4.52 1.41
C ASN A 100 -11.47 4.11 -0.04
N THR A 101 -12.14 4.74 -1.02
CA THR A 101 -12.16 4.20 -2.39
C THR A 101 -12.05 5.24 -3.49
N THR A 102 -12.44 6.51 -3.28
CA THR A 102 -12.51 7.47 -4.41
C THR A 102 -11.15 7.93 -4.92
N CYS A 103 -10.14 7.92 -4.05
CA CYS A 103 -8.76 8.28 -4.35
C CYS A 103 -7.87 7.07 -4.62
N LEU A 104 -8.24 5.89 -4.12
CA LEU A 104 -7.45 4.67 -4.25
C LEU A 104 -7.83 3.91 -5.52
N GLY A 105 -6.86 3.25 -6.13
CA GLY A 105 -7.09 2.32 -7.23
C GLY A 105 -7.96 1.13 -6.80
N PRO A 106 -8.55 0.40 -7.76
CA PRO A 106 -9.36 -0.78 -7.47
C PRO A 106 -8.59 -1.78 -6.61
N GLN A 107 -9.13 -2.10 -5.44
CA GLN A 107 -8.57 -3.12 -4.56
C GLN A 107 -8.98 -4.50 -5.07
N THR A 108 -8.11 -5.14 -5.86
CA THR A 108 -8.33 -6.50 -6.34
C THR A 108 -7.65 -7.50 -5.43
N THR A 109 -8.40 -8.51 -4.99
CA THR A 109 -7.80 -9.68 -4.36
C THR A 109 -6.98 -10.43 -5.42
N PRO A 110 -5.68 -10.72 -5.16
CA PRO A 110 -4.88 -11.50 -6.07
C PRO A 110 -5.51 -12.87 -6.35
N THR A 111 -5.50 -13.30 -7.62
CA THR A 111 -5.98 -14.63 -8.04
C THR A 111 -4.91 -15.48 -8.69
N ALA A 112 -3.79 -14.89 -9.11
CA ALA A 112 -2.65 -15.62 -9.67
C ALA A 112 -1.97 -16.48 -8.59
N THR A 113 -1.41 -17.62 -9.00
CA THR A 113 -0.72 -18.55 -8.08
C THR A 113 0.80 -18.57 -8.27
N CYS A 114 1.32 -17.81 -9.24
CA CYS A 114 2.74 -17.65 -9.50
C CYS A 114 3.02 -16.30 -10.14
N ILE A 115 4.23 -15.81 -9.98
CA ILE A 115 4.70 -14.59 -10.64
C ILE A 115 5.36 -14.94 -11.99
N PRO A 116 5.21 -14.10 -13.03
CA PRO A 116 5.99 -14.23 -14.24
C PRO A 116 7.44 -13.74 -14.02
N GLY A 117 8.40 -14.51 -14.51
CA GLY A 117 9.83 -14.23 -14.53
C GLY A 117 10.51 -14.60 -13.23
N GLY A 118 10.43 -13.74 -12.21
CA GLY A 118 11.12 -13.93 -10.95
C GLY A 118 11.29 -12.61 -10.17
N PRO A 119 12.06 -12.61 -9.07
CA PRO A 119 12.87 -13.74 -8.55
C PRO A 119 12.02 -14.82 -7.83
N GLY A 120 12.53 -16.06 -7.77
CA GLY A 120 11.84 -17.19 -7.12
C GLY A 120 11.97 -17.24 -5.59
N PHE A 121 12.49 -16.18 -4.99
CA PHE A 121 12.63 -16.07 -3.54
C PHE A 121 12.55 -14.61 -3.10
N TYR A 122 12.31 -14.44 -1.80
CA TYR A 122 12.34 -13.17 -1.11
C TYR A 122 12.99 -13.35 0.27
N ILE A 123 13.77 -12.36 0.71
CA ILE A 123 14.40 -12.36 2.03
C ILE A 123 13.57 -11.46 2.94
N VAL A 124 13.02 -12.04 4.00
CA VAL A 124 12.12 -11.37 4.95
C VAL A 124 12.81 -10.17 5.59
N GLN A 125 12.13 -9.04 5.55
CA GLN A 125 12.50 -7.78 6.19
C GLN A 125 11.62 -7.53 7.42
N SER A 126 11.98 -6.50 8.18
CA SER A 126 11.21 -6.11 9.37
C SER A 126 9.79 -5.69 8.98
N GLY A 127 8.78 -6.26 9.65
CA GLY A 127 7.36 -5.93 9.42
C GLY A 127 6.68 -6.77 8.33
N ASP A 128 7.43 -7.65 7.66
CA ASP A 128 6.84 -8.53 6.65
C ASP A 128 5.91 -9.58 7.27
N SER A 129 4.91 -9.96 6.47
CA SER A 129 4.05 -11.12 6.69
C SER A 129 3.77 -11.79 5.35
N LEU A 130 3.45 -13.09 5.35
CA LEU A 130 3.15 -13.78 4.09
C LEU A 130 1.95 -13.19 3.35
N SER A 131 0.97 -12.63 4.07
CA SER A 131 -0.18 -11.95 3.48
C SER A 131 0.23 -10.63 2.80
N ALA A 132 1.05 -9.80 3.44
CA ALA A 132 1.60 -8.58 2.84
C ALA A 132 2.46 -8.90 1.61
N LEU A 133 3.31 -9.92 1.69
CA LEU A 133 4.11 -10.37 0.56
C LEU A 133 3.23 -10.87 -0.59
N SER A 134 2.17 -11.63 -0.32
CA SER A 134 1.23 -12.08 -1.35
C SER A 134 0.58 -10.92 -2.12
N ALA A 135 0.22 -9.84 -1.40
CA ALA A 135 -0.32 -8.63 -2.00
C ALA A 135 0.75 -7.91 -2.85
N LEU A 136 1.98 -7.79 -2.35
CA LEU A 136 3.08 -7.15 -3.06
C LEU A 136 3.47 -7.90 -4.35
N PHE A 137 3.48 -9.23 -4.32
CA PHE A 137 3.77 -10.07 -5.49
C PHE A 137 2.55 -10.29 -6.40
N ASN A 138 1.37 -9.81 -6.00
CA ASN A 138 0.11 -10.02 -6.70
C ASN A 138 -0.19 -11.52 -6.98
N ILE A 139 0.03 -12.37 -5.97
CA ILE A 139 -0.33 -13.80 -6.00
C ILE A 139 -1.13 -14.17 -4.75
N THR A 140 -1.80 -15.31 -4.76
CA THR A 140 -2.60 -15.75 -3.62
C THR A 140 -1.71 -16.10 -2.43
N LEU A 141 -2.15 -15.77 -1.21
CA LEU A 141 -1.50 -16.21 0.03
C LEU A 141 -1.29 -17.73 0.06
N ASP A 142 -2.31 -18.48 -0.34
CA ASP A 142 -2.27 -19.95 -0.38
C ASP A 142 -1.12 -20.47 -1.27
N SER A 143 -0.83 -19.81 -2.40
CA SER A 143 0.27 -20.21 -3.28
C SER A 143 1.64 -20.03 -2.62
N ILE A 144 1.83 -18.94 -1.86
CA ILE A 144 3.04 -18.70 -1.09
C ILE A 144 3.15 -19.73 0.04
N ILE A 145 2.08 -19.97 0.80
CA ILE A 145 2.08 -20.95 1.89
C ILE A 145 2.42 -22.34 1.35
N GLN A 146 1.81 -22.76 0.23
CA GLN A 146 2.06 -24.06 -0.37
C GLN A 146 3.53 -24.24 -0.77
N ALA A 147 4.12 -23.24 -1.43
CA ALA A 147 5.53 -23.26 -1.83
C ALA A 147 6.52 -23.27 -0.66
N ASN A 148 6.06 -22.95 0.55
CA ASN A 148 6.88 -22.85 1.75
C ASN A 148 6.52 -23.87 2.84
N SER A 149 5.55 -24.76 2.61
CA SER A 149 5.01 -25.68 3.62
C SER A 149 6.06 -26.55 4.34
N GLN A 150 7.22 -26.80 3.72
CA GLN A 150 8.32 -27.56 4.32
C GLN A 150 9.26 -26.71 5.19
N ASN A 151 9.38 -25.41 4.90
CA ASN A 151 10.36 -24.50 5.52
C ASN A 151 9.72 -23.49 6.48
N ILE A 152 8.40 -23.28 6.37
CA ILE A 152 7.60 -22.38 7.21
C ILE A 152 6.43 -23.18 7.80
N PRO A 153 6.64 -23.88 8.93
CA PRO A 153 5.58 -24.68 9.55
C PRO A 153 4.41 -23.84 10.08
N ASN A 154 4.69 -22.60 10.50
CA ASN A 154 3.67 -21.63 10.90
C ASN A 154 3.70 -20.41 9.97
N PRO A 155 2.73 -20.28 9.05
CA PRO A 155 2.62 -19.15 8.11
C PRO A 155 2.53 -17.76 8.75
N ASP A 156 2.08 -17.68 10.01
CA ASP A 156 1.93 -16.42 10.74
C ASP A 156 3.26 -15.98 11.39
N LEU A 157 4.29 -16.83 11.36
CA LEU A 157 5.59 -16.56 11.97
C LEU A 157 6.70 -16.71 10.92
N ILE A 158 7.15 -15.56 10.42
CA ILE A 158 8.36 -15.45 9.63
C ILE A 158 9.38 -14.55 10.33
N GLU A 159 10.66 -14.89 10.20
CA GLU A 159 11.76 -14.19 10.88
C GLU A 159 12.55 -13.34 9.89
N ILE A 160 13.06 -12.19 10.35
CA ILE A 160 13.92 -11.33 9.54
C ILE A 160 15.12 -12.13 9.04
N GLY A 161 15.41 -12.04 7.74
CA GLY A 161 16.48 -12.79 7.07
C GLY A 161 16.07 -14.19 6.62
N GLN A 162 14.88 -14.68 7.00
CA GLN A 162 14.34 -15.94 6.49
C GLN A 162 14.08 -15.83 4.98
N VAL A 163 14.33 -16.93 4.26
CA VAL A 163 14.01 -17.02 2.83
C VAL A 163 12.59 -17.55 2.67
N VAL A 164 11.77 -16.81 1.94
CA VAL A 164 10.44 -17.22 1.47
C VAL A 164 10.56 -17.56 -0.01
N ASN A 165 10.21 -18.79 -0.39
CA ASN A 165 10.10 -19.21 -1.78
C ASN A 165 8.89 -18.52 -2.43
N ILE A 166 9.10 -17.91 -3.59
CA ILE A 166 8.04 -17.26 -4.36
C ILE A 166 7.78 -18.11 -5.61
N PRO A 167 6.56 -18.66 -5.80
CA PRO A 167 6.26 -19.48 -6.98
C PRO A 167 6.44 -18.70 -8.28
N VAL A 168 7.25 -19.22 -9.20
CA VAL A 168 7.49 -18.62 -10.53
C VAL A 168 6.77 -19.44 -11.58
N CYS A 169 6.08 -18.76 -12.51
CA CYS A 169 5.41 -19.42 -13.62
C CYS A 169 6.44 -19.94 -14.63
N PRO A 170 6.38 -21.21 -15.06
CA PRO A 170 7.26 -21.73 -16.09
C PRO A 170 7.23 -20.94 -17.41
N GLY A 171 8.36 -20.91 -18.13
CA GLY A 171 8.45 -20.30 -19.46
C GLY A 171 8.19 -18.79 -19.48
N THR A 172 8.40 -18.09 -18.37
CA THR A 172 8.24 -16.65 -18.24
C THR A 172 9.57 -15.96 -17.94
N GLN A 173 9.69 -14.67 -18.28
CA GLN A 173 10.86 -13.84 -17.99
C GLN A 173 10.48 -12.39 -17.75
N CYS A 174 11.40 -11.63 -17.15
CA CYS A 174 11.34 -10.18 -17.05
C CYS A 174 12.54 -9.56 -17.76
N ASN A 175 12.40 -8.33 -18.25
CA ASN A 175 13.52 -7.48 -18.61
C ASN A 175 14.06 -6.81 -17.34
N ILE A 176 15.30 -7.12 -16.96
CA ILE A 176 15.96 -6.54 -15.78
C ILE A 176 16.90 -5.43 -16.22
N SER A 177 16.77 -4.23 -15.65
CA SER A 177 17.64 -3.09 -15.99
C SER A 177 17.78 -2.14 -14.81
N PRO A 178 18.90 -1.37 -14.71
CA PRO A 178 19.01 -0.32 -13.72
C PRO A 178 18.00 0.80 -14.00
N TYR A 179 17.39 1.33 -12.94
CA TYR A 179 16.47 2.45 -12.98
C TYR A 179 16.88 3.50 -11.95
N THR A 180 16.87 4.77 -12.34
CA THR A 180 17.15 5.89 -11.44
C THR A 180 15.85 6.46 -10.93
N ILE A 181 15.62 6.39 -9.61
CA ILE A 181 14.46 6.94 -8.92
C ILE A 181 14.29 8.42 -9.28
N GLN A 182 13.08 8.78 -9.67
CA GLN A 182 12.64 10.14 -9.93
C GLN A 182 11.86 10.68 -8.72
N PRO A 183 11.75 12.02 -8.58
CA PRO A 183 10.90 12.62 -7.56
C PRO A 183 9.45 12.12 -7.67
N GLY A 184 8.93 11.57 -6.58
CA GLY A 184 7.55 11.08 -6.47
C GLY A 184 7.34 9.62 -6.85
N ASP A 185 8.40 8.91 -7.25
CA ASP A 185 8.31 7.47 -7.49
C ASP A 185 8.00 6.70 -6.20
N VAL A 186 7.12 5.70 -6.34
CA VAL A 186 6.87 4.64 -5.35
C VAL A 186 6.81 3.31 -6.08
N PHE A 187 7.15 2.21 -5.40
CA PHE A 187 7.26 0.90 -6.05
C PHE A 187 5.94 0.39 -6.65
N VAL A 188 4.80 0.69 -6.03
CA VAL A 188 3.49 0.28 -6.57
C VAL A 188 3.18 0.96 -7.90
N ASP A 189 3.47 2.25 -8.03
CA ASP A 189 3.26 3.00 -9.28
C ASP A 189 4.26 2.58 -10.37
N LEU A 190 5.51 2.32 -9.99
CA LEU A 190 6.51 1.75 -10.90
C LEU A 190 6.09 0.36 -11.37
N ALA A 191 5.56 -0.48 -10.47
CA ALA A 191 5.12 -1.82 -10.82
C ALA A 191 4.00 -1.80 -11.87
N GLU A 192 2.99 -0.93 -11.69
CA GLU A 192 1.93 -0.73 -12.68
C GLU A 192 2.49 -0.24 -14.01
N LYS A 193 3.34 0.79 -13.97
CA LYS A 193 3.94 1.41 -15.17
C LYS A 193 4.80 0.44 -15.98
N TYR A 194 5.56 -0.42 -15.32
CA TYR A 194 6.54 -1.30 -15.95
C TYR A 194 6.07 -2.74 -16.10
N LEU A 195 4.80 -3.03 -15.82
CA LEU A 195 4.20 -4.37 -15.95
C LEU A 195 5.00 -5.42 -15.16
N THR A 196 5.20 -5.13 -13.88
CA THR A 196 5.78 -6.03 -12.87
C THR A 196 4.95 -5.94 -11.58
N SER A 197 5.46 -6.44 -10.46
CA SER A 197 4.83 -6.29 -9.15
C SER A 197 5.77 -5.57 -8.18
N ALA A 198 5.22 -4.87 -7.18
CA ALA A 198 6.01 -4.17 -6.18
C ALA A 198 6.91 -5.15 -5.40
N GLY A 199 6.44 -6.38 -5.18
CA GLY A 199 7.20 -7.46 -4.57
C GLY A 199 8.41 -7.88 -5.40
N GLN A 200 8.28 -7.95 -6.73
CA GLN A 200 9.42 -8.26 -7.61
C GLN A 200 10.48 -7.15 -7.59
N ILE A 201 10.06 -5.88 -7.58
CA ILE A 201 10.98 -4.74 -7.43
C ILE A 201 11.68 -4.86 -6.07
N LEU A 202 10.93 -5.04 -4.98
CA LEU A 202 11.49 -5.12 -3.63
C LEU A 202 12.48 -6.29 -3.48
N ALA A 203 12.14 -7.46 -4.01
CA ALA A 203 12.98 -8.66 -3.93
C ALA A 203 14.35 -8.49 -4.62
N LEU A 204 14.42 -7.71 -5.70
CA LEU A 204 15.66 -7.40 -6.42
C LEU A 204 16.45 -6.25 -5.82
N ASN A 205 15.91 -5.58 -4.79
CA ASN A 205 16.51 -4.42 -4.13
C ASN A 205 16.54 -4.59 -2.60
N PRO A 206 17.18 -5.65 -2.08
CA PRO A 206 17.23 -5.88 -0.63
C PRO A 206 17.87 -4.70 0.10
N GLY A 207 17.24 -4.27 1.19
CA GLY A 207 17.72 -3.17 2.04
C GLY A 207 17.39 -1.75 1.55
N VAL A 208 16.66 -1.61 0.43
CA VAL A 208 16.12 -0.30 0.02
C VAL A 208 14.93 0.08 0.92
N ALA A 209 15.00 1.27 1.52
CA ALA A 209 13.90 1.83 2.31
C ALA A 209 12.80 2.37 1.38
N VAL A 210 11.72 1.61 1.23
CA VAL A 210 10.63 1.87 0.26
C VAL A 210 9.78 3.10 0.58
N ASP A 211 9.74 3.49 1.85
CA ASP A 211 8.99 4.64 2.38
C ASP A 211 9.79 5.95 2.33
N SER A 212 11.03 5.88 1.85
CA SER A 212 11.98 6.99 1.85
C SER A 212 12.95 6.92 0.66
N LEU A 213 12.44 6.52 -0.50
CA LEU A 213 13.19 6.49 -1.76
C LEU A 213 13.81 7.86 -2.09
N GLN A 214 15.08 7.86 -2.47
CA GLN A 214 15.82 9.09 -2.74
C GLN A 214 15.89 9.35 -4.26
N PRO A 215 15.47 10.52 -4.77
CA PRO A 215 15.71 10.87 -6.17
C PRO A 215 17.19 10.75 -6.53
N GLY A 216 17.48 10.08 -7.65
CA GLY A 216 18.84 9.74 -8.07
C GLY A 216 19.37 8.40 -7.55
N GLN A 217 18.70 7.75 -6.60
CA GLN A 217 19.00 6.38 -6.19
C GLN A 217 18.82 5.42 -7.37
N VAL A 218 19.76 4.50 -7.56
CA VAL A 218 19.64 3.47 -8.60
C VAL A 218 19.11 2.17 -7.98
N ILE A 219 18.06 1.62 -8.57
CA ILE A 219 17.48 0.32 -8.23
C ILE A 219 17.56 -0.62 -9.43
N THR A 220 17.49 -1.92 -9.17
CA THR A 220 17.28 -2.96 -10.18
C THR A 220 15.78 -3.06 -10.47
N LEU A 221 15.35 -2.73 -11.68
CA LEU A 221 13.95 -2.75 -12.07
C LEU A 221 13.64 -3.94 -12.99
N PRO A 222 12.81 -4.91 -12.55
CA PRO A 222 12.17 -5.85 -13.45
C PRO A 222 11.05 -5.15 -14.22
N SER A 223 10.91 -5.44 -15.51
CA SER A 223 9.87 -4.86 -16.36
C SER A 223 9.38 -5.87 -17.40
N TYR A 224 8.15 -5.68 -17.89
CA TYR A 224 7.53 -6.51 -18.91
C TYR A 224 7.59 -8.01 -18.59
N CYS A 225 7.25 -8.36 -17.36
CA CYS A 225 7.29 -9.74 -16.88
C CYS A 225 6.15 -10.56 -17.51
N ALA A 226 6.48 -11.47 -18.42
CA ALA A 226 5.49 -12.19 -19.22
C ALA A 226 6.00 -13.56 -19.70
N SER A 227 5.11 -14.34 -20.32
CA SER A 227 5.49 -15.57 -21.02
C SER A 227 6.37 -15.27 -22.22
N ILE A 228 7.31 -16.18 -22.49
CA ILE A 228 8.18 -16.11 -23.65
C ILE A 228 7.41 -16.68 -24.86
N PRO A 229 7.19 -15.88 -25.93
CA PRO A 229 6.56 -16.41 -27.13
C PRO A 229 7.38 -17.57 -27.72
N GLY A 230 6.76 -18.75 -27.85
CA GLY A 230 7.37 -19.93 -28.47
C GLY A 230 7.93 -20.98 -27.52
N LEU A 231 7.98 -20.71 -26.20
CA LEU A 231 8.27 -21.72 -25.17
C LEU A 231 6.93 -22.21 -24.57
N SER A 232 6.28 -23.16 -25.24
CA SER A 232 5.21 -23.95 -24.61
C SER A 232 5.84 -25.10 -23.81
N SER A 233 5.07 -25.66 -22.87
CA SER A 233 5.42 -26.63 -21.81
C SER A 233 6.01 -27.99 -22.26
N ALA A 234 6.62 -28.08 -23.45
CA ALA A 234 7.18 -29.30 -24.02
C ALA A 234 8.70 -29.44 -23.82
N GLU A 235 9.41 -28.41 -23.34
CA GLU A 235 10.86 -28.48 -23.09
C GLU A 235 11.23 -28.67 -21.59
N GLU A 236 10.24 -28.81 -20.71
CA GLU A 236 10.42 -28.84 -19.25
C GLU A 236 10.96 -30.16 -18.67
N GLU A 237 11.10 -31.23 -19.44
CA GLU A 237 11.62 -32.50 -18.92
C GLU A 237 13.15 -32.51 -18.67
N ASN A 238 13.87 -31.41 -18.94
CA ASN A 238 15.33 -31.39 -18.81
C ASN A 238 15.93 -30.21 -18.03
N ALA A 239 15.12 -29.38 -17.36
CA ALA A 239 15.59 -28.22 -16.59
C ALA A 239 15.72 -28.48 -15.07
N GLY A 240 15.82 -29.75 -14.64
CA GLY A 240 16.18 -30.14 -13.26
C GLY A 240 17.63 -29.82 -12.86
N GLY A 241 18.22 -28.77 -13.45
CA GLY A 241 19.57 -28.31 -13.18
C GLY A 241 19.60 -27.32 -12.03
N ASN A 242 20.01 -27.82 -10.86
CA ASN A 242 20.55 -27.11 -9.70
C ASN A 242 20.97 -25.65 -9.97
N TRP A 243 20.11 -24.68 -9.64
CA TRP A 243 20.45 -23.27 -9.66
C TRP A 243 21.34 -22.94 -8.45
N THR A 244 22.65 -22.90 -8.68
CA THR A 244 23.59 -22.24 -7.76
C THR A 244 23.66 -20.76 -8.14
N ALA A 245 23.39 -19.87 -7.18
CA ALA A 245 23.43 -18.43 -7.40
C ALA A 245 24.85 -17.99 -7.85
N PRO A 246 24.99 -17.12 -8.87
CA PRO A 246 26.29 -16.54 -9.18
C PRO A 246 26.67 -15.54 -8.07
N ALA A 247 27.84 -15.76 -7.48
CA ALA A 247 28.46 -14.81 -6.57
C ALA A 247 29.02 -13.64 -7.37
N TYR A 248 28.52 -12.42 -7.13
CA TYR A 248 29.25 -11.16 -7.31
C TYR A 248 28.77 -10.15 -6.26
#